data_AF-A0A3M7D8K7-F1
#
_entry.id   AF-A0A3M7D8K7-F1
#
_cell.length_a   1.000
_cell.length_b   1.000
_cell.length_c   1.000
_cell.angle_alpha   90.00
_cell.angle_beta   90.00
_cell.angle_gamma   90.00
#
_symmetry.space_group_name_H-M   'P 1'
#
loop_
_entity.id
_entity.type
_entity.pdbx_description
1 polymer ?
#
loop_
_entity_poly.entity_id
_entity_poly.type
_entity_poly.pdbx_seq_one_letter_code
_entity_poly.pdbx_strand_id
1 'polypeptide(L)'
;MTVAEAERALQELRREKTHADLTVQYYPRQWRVHKAILCSRCEFFKAACEPGRFKEGSENTVTLRSRLESEDGDNDNNDAEGCDDPEAINVLMYHLYHPSTKYRDMDNSGKGMTLVLHVRVFAAADKYGLKGLQLQALDFAHEIMNQRHPDGELLNQMNEALKPIYTENS
;
A
#
# COMPACT_ATOMS: atom_id res chain seq x y z
N MET A 1 -26.97 -10.69 -7.55
CA MET A 1 -25.73 -9.94 -7.80
C MET A 1 -24.62 -10.95 -8.05
N THR A 2 -24.02 -10.92 -9.22
CA THR A 2 -22.84 -11.72 -9.56
C THR A 2 -21.57 -11.11 -8.96
N VAL A 3 -20.48 -11.87 -8.88
CA VAL A 3 -19.18 -11.35 -8.42
C VAL A 3 -18.73 -10.16 -9.28
N ALA A 4 -18.88 -10.25 -10.60
CA ALA A 4 -18.52 -9.17 -11.53
C ALA A 4 -19.35 -7.89 -11.33
N GLU A 5 -20.65 -8.01 -11.01
CA GLU A 5 -21.49 -6.85 -10.70
C GLU A 5 -21.04 -6.16 -9.40
N ALA A 6 -20.69 -6.95 -8.38
CA ALA A 6 -20.19 -6.43 -7.11
C ALA A 6 -18.83 -5.71 -7.27
N GLU A 7 -17.94 -6.29 -8.08
CA GLU A 7 -16.64 -5.68 -8.40
C GLU A 7 -16.80 -4.36 -9.15
N ARG A 8 -17.70 -4.30 -10.13
CA ARG A 8 -18.00 -3.05 -10.85
C ARG A 8 -18.54 -1.97 -9.90
N ALA A 9 -19.44 -2.33 -8.98
CA ALA A 9 -19.96 -1.38 -8.00
C ALA A 9 -18.85 -0.83 -7.07
N LEU A 10 -17.91 -1.67 -6.64
CA LEU A 10 -16.75 -1.23 -5.84
C LEU A 10 -15.85 -0.25 -6.61
N GLN A 11 -15.64 -0.49 -7.91
CA GLN A 11 -14.88 0.40 -8.79
C GLN A 11 -15.56 1.77 -8.94
N GLU A 12 -16.88 1.78 -9.13
CA GLU A 12 -17.67 3.01 -9.22
C GLU A 12 -17.61 3.81 -7.92
N LEU A 13 -17.80 3.16 -6.77
CA LEU A 13 -17.65 3.79 -5.45
C LEU A 13 -16.27 4.42 -5.28
N ARG A 14 -15.19 3.71 -5.63
CA ARG A 14 -13.83 4.25 -5.54
C ARG A 14 -13.64 5.49 -6.41
N ARG A 15 -14.18 5.47 -7.63
CA ARG A 15 -14.04 6.55 -8.61
C ARG A 15 -14.82 7.79 -8.19
N GLU A 16 -16.08 7.61 -7.84
CA GLU A 16 -17.03 8.71 -7.58
C GLU A 16 -16.93 9.24 -6.16
N LYS A 17 -16.46 8.42 -5.21
CA LYS A 17 -16.34 8.76 -3.78
C LYS A 17 -17.69 9.08 -3.14
N THR A 18 -18.78 8.64 -3.77
CA THR A 18 -20.15 8.83 -3.29
C THR A 18 -20.34 8.07 -1.99
N HIS A 19 -20.80 8.76 -0.94
CA HIS A 19 -20.90 8.22 0.43
C HIS A 19 -19.56 7.90 1.11
N ALA A 20 -18.42 8.40 0.61
CA ALA A 20 -17.14 8.29 1.32
C ALA A 20 -17.20 9.01 2.68
N ASP A 21 -16.93 8.25 3.73
CA ASP A 21 -17.08 8.59 5.16
C ASP A 21 -15.77 8.47 5.95
N LEU A 22 -14.64 8.25 5.25
CA LEU A 22 -13.29 8.26 5.80
C LEU A 22 -12.34 9.02 4.89
N THR A 23 -11.41 9.76 5.49
CA THR A 23 -10.25 10.32 4.80
C THR A 23 -8.98 9.58 5.24
N VAL A 24 -8.26 8.98 4.30
CA VAL A 24 -6.91 8.48 4.55
C VAL A 24 -5.92 9.53 4.08
N GLN A 25 -5.16 10.09 5.02
CA GLN A 25 -4.11 11.06 4.76
C GLN A 25 -2.77 10.34 4.69
N TYR A 26 -1.98 10.67 3.69
CA TYR A 26 -0.63 10.16 3.51
C TYR A 26 0.15 11.16 2.68
N TYR A 27 0.95 12.02 3.30
CA TYR A 27 1.53 13.16 2.61
C TYR A 27 2.34 12.77 1.36
N PRO A 28 2.18 13.50 0.24
CA PRO A 28 1.34 14.69 0.07
C PRO A 28 -0.10 14.41 -0.41
N ARG A 29 -0.53 13.15 -0.36
CA ARG A 29 -1.81 12.66 -0.90
C ARG A 29 -2.87 12.51 0.19
N GLN A 30 -4.11 12.53 -0.25
CA GLN A 30 -5.26 12.14 0.57
C GLN A 30 -6.30 11.41 -0.28
N TRP A 31 -6.97 10.44 0.32
CA TRP A 31 -8.04 9.68 -0.31
C TRP A 31 -9.31 9.75 0.52
N ARG A 32 -10.41 10.17 -0.11
CA ARG A 32 -11.77 9.95 0.43
C ARG A 32 -12.21 8.54 0.08
N VAL A 33 -12.51 7.75 1.10
CA VAL A 33 -12.79 6.31 1.00
C VAL A 33 -13.93 5.91 1.93
N HIS A 34 -14.32 4.64 1.86
CA HIS A 34 -15.46 4.10 2.60
C HIS A 34 -14.99 3.20 3.74
N LYS A 35 -15.34 3.52 4.99
CA LYS A 35 -15.01 2.73 6.18
C LYS A 35 -15.44 1.29 6.03
N ALA A 36 -16.67 1.06 5.58
CA ALA A 36 -17.22 -0.28 5.40
C ALA A 36 -16.37 -1.16 4.47
N ILE A 37 -15.76 -0.57 3.42
CA ILE A 37 -14.91 -1.30 2.48
C ILE A 37 -13.54 -1.61 3.10
N LEU A 38 -12.91 -0.62 3.73
CA LEU A 38 -11.57 -0.77 4.32
C LEU A 38 -11.59 -1.67 5.56
N CYS A 39 -12.51 -1.44 6.49
CA CYS A 39 -12.59 -2.17 7.76
C CYS A 39 -12.99 -3.64 7.57
N SER A 40 -13.74 -3.97 6.52
CA SER A 40 -14.08 -5.37 6.22
C SER A 40 -12.92 -6.16 5.61
N ARG A 41 -11.86 -5.47 5.17
CA ARG A 41 -10.76 -6.07 4.39
C ARG A 41 -9.38 -5.87 5.01
N CYS A 42 -9.25 -5.03 6.02
CA CYS A 42 -7.99 -4.71 6.66
C CYS A 42 -8.21 -4.48 8.17
N GLU A 43 -7.62 -5.35 8.99
CA GLU A 43 -7.77 -5.30 10.44
C GLU A 43 -7.15 -4.02 11.04
N PHE A 44 -6.11 -3.44 10.41
CA PHE A 44 -5.58 -2.14 10.80
C PHE A 44 -6.67 -1.05 10.70
N PHE A 45 -7.33 -0.92 9.54
CA PHE A 45 -8.37 0.10 9.37
C PHE A 45 -9.59 -0.17 10.24
N LYS A 46 -9.93 -1.44 10.46
CA LYS A 46 -11.00 -1.84 11.38
C LYS A 46 -10.71 -1.39 12.81
N ALA A 47 -9.50 -1.63 13.30
CA ALA A 47 -9.07 -1.19 14.62
C ALA A 47 -8.99 0.34 14.72
N ALA A 48 -8.42 1.01 13.71
CA ALA A 48 -8.30 2.47 13.68
C ALA A 48 -9.67 3.17 13.64
N CYS A 49 -10.62 2.63 12.88
CA CYS A 49 -11.97 3.19 12.76
C CYS A 49 -12.93 2.73 13.88
N GLU A 50 -12.46 1.93 14.83
CA GLU A 50 -13.29 1.39 15.90
C GLU A 50 -13.79 2.53 16.82
N PRO A 51 -15.12 2.68 16.99
CA PRO A 51 -15.67 3.78 17.78
C PRO A 51 -15.15 3.78 19.22
N GLY A 52 -14.64 4.92 19.66
CA GLY A 52 -14.17 5.12 21.04
C GLY A 52 -12.83 4.45 21.38
N ARG A 53 -12.18 3.77 20.43
CA ARG A 53 -10.86 3.16 20.65
C ARG A 53 -9.72 4.12 20.35
N PHE A 54 -9.81 4.83 19.23
CA PHE A 54 -8.83 5.83 18.82
C PHE A 54 -9.52 7.08 18.26
N LYS A 55 -8.78 8.19 18.15
CA LYS A 55 -9.31 9.47 17.66
C LYS A 55 -9.80 9.37 16.21
N GLU A 56 -9.17 8.51 15.42
CA GLU A 56 -9.45 8.25 14.00
C GLU A 56 -10.89 7.76 13.80
N GLY A 57 -11.42 6.98 14.76
CA GLY A 57 -12.80 6.49 14.76
C GLY A 57 -13.82 7.63 14.80
N SER A 58 -13.56 8.68 15.58
CA SER A 58 -14.41 9.87 15.70
C SER A 58 -14.11 10.96 14.67
N GLU A 59 -12.84 11.15 14.31
CA GLU A 59 -12.40 12.19 13.37
C GLU A 59 -12.61 11.79 11.91
N ASN A 60 -12.94 10.52 11.65
CA ASN A 60 -13.10 9.98 10.31
C ASN A 60 -11.87 10.23 9.42
N THR A 61 -10.69 10.28 10.05
CA THR A 61 -9.42 10.57 9.40
C THR A 61 -8.38 9.59 9.94
N VAL A 62 -7.67 8.90 9.04
CA VAL A 62 -6.54 8.03 9.39
C VAL A 62 -5.30 8.60 8.71
N THR A 63 -4.27 8.94 9.48
CA THR A 63 -2.99 9.44 8.96
C THR A 63 -1.97 8.32 8.93
N LEU A 64 -1.44 8.04 7.76
CA LEU A 64 -0.39 7.05 7.51
C LEU A 64 0.97 7.75 7.48
N ARG A 65 2.00 7.14 8.06
CA ARG A 65 3.34 7.77 8.15
C ARG A 65 4.02 7.76 6.79
N SER A 66 4.26 8.96 6.24
CA SER A 66 5.05 9.14 5.02
C SER A 66 6.47 9.59 5.36
N ARG A 67 7.47 9.05 4.65
CA ARG A 67 8.87 9.47 4.78
C ARG A 67 9.09 10.95 4.43
N LEU A 68 8.15 11.55 3.70
CA LEU A 68 8.25 12.92 3.20
C LEU A 68 7.68 13.98 4.16
N GLU A 69 7.11 13.58 5.32
CA GLU A 69 6.53 14.52 6.30
C GLU A 69 7.58 15.16 7.24
N SER A 70 8.80 14.62 7.30
CA SER A 70 9.85 15.03 8.25
C SER A 70 10.77 16.16 7.76
N GLU A 71 10.33 17.00 6.81
CA GLU A 71 11.15 18.11 6.30
C GLU A 71 11.28 19.29 7.29
N ASP A 72 10.52 19.29 8.39
CA ASP A 72 10.64 20.25 9.49
C ASP A 72 11.70 19.80 10.53
N GLY A 73 12.96 19.69 10.10
CA GLY A 73 14.10 20.18 10.87
C GLY A 73 14.55 19.51 12.18
N ASP A 74 14.17 18.26 12.51
CA ASP A 74 14.89 17.50 13.54
C ASP A 74 15.80 16.45 12.89
N ASN A 75 17.05 16.86 12.67
CA ASN A 75 18.11 16.07 12.08
C ASN A 75 18.76 15.18 13.15
N ASP A 76 18.00 14.24 13.69
CA ASP A 76 18.56 13.20 14.57
C ASP A 76 17.96 11.82 14.23
N ASN A 77 18.68 11.11 13.36
CA ASN A 77 18.68 9.66 13.15
C ASN A 77 17.43 8.99 12.57
N ASN A 78 17.54 8.49 11.33
CA ASN A 78 16.87 7.27 10.84
C ASN A 78 15.34 7.11 11.02
N ASP A 79 14.58 8.19 11.20
CA ASP A 79 13.10 8.18 11.34
C ASP A 79 12.32 7.66 10.11
N ALA A 80 13.00 7.24 9.05
CA ALA A 80 12.40 6.51 7.94
C ALA A 80 11.96 5.08 8.33
N GLU A 81 12.37 4.60 9.51
CA GLU A 81 12.02 3.28 10.02
C GLU A 81 10.51 3.18 10.31
N GLY A 82 9.85 2.23 9.65
CA GLY A 82 8.41 2.04 9.74
C GLY A 82 7.55 3.01 8.92
N CYS A 83 8.14 3.95 8.15
CA CYS A 83 7.41 4.75 7.16
C CYS A 83 6.94 3.87 6.00
N ASP A 84 5.73 4.15 5.52
CA ASP A 84 5.18 3.44 4.36
C ASP A 84 5.69 4.04 3.04
N ASP A 85 5.83 3.20 2.01
CA ASP A 85 6.17 3.66 0.66
C ASP A 85 4.93 4.18 -0.10
N PRO A 86 4.99 5.35 -0.75
CA PRO A 86 3.82 5.96 -1.38
C PRO A 86 3.16 5.09 -2.44
N GLU A 87 3.97 4.48 -3.30
CA GLU A 87 3.52 3.63 -4.39
C GLU A 87 2.93 2.32 -3.83
N ALA A 88 3.55 1.75 -2.80
CA ALA A 88 3.03 0.57 -2.11
C ALA A 88 1.68 0.85 -1.42
N ILE A 89 1.51 2.00 -0.76
CA ILE A 89 0.23 2.41 -0.18
C ILE A 89 -0.82 2.62 -1.27
N ASN A 90 -0.46 3.21 -2.42
CA ASN A 90 -1.39 3.33 -3.53
C ASN A 90 -1.88 1.96 -4.05
N VAL A 91 -0.99 0.97 -4.12
CA VAL A 91 -1.32 -0.43 -4.45
C VAL A 91 -2.21 -1.05 -3.38
N LEU A 92 -1.90 -0.86 -2.10
CA LEU A 92 -2.70 -1.33 -0.98
C LEU A 92 -4.13 -0.78 -1.07
N MET A 93 -4.27 0.54 -1.25
CA MET A 93 -5.55 1.22 -1.37
C MET A 93 -6.34 0.76 -2.60
N TYR A 94 -5.67 0.41 -3.70
CA TYR A 94 -6.33 -0.21 -4.84
C TYR A 94 -6.82 -1.63 -4.51
N HIS A 95 -5.96 -2.47 -3.92
CA HIS A 95 -6.28 -3.84 -3.59
C HIS A 95 -7.54 -3.96 -2.71
N LEU A 96 -7.72 -3.06 -1.75
CA LEU A 96 -8.91 -3.04 -0.89
C LEU A 96 -10.23 -2.83 -1.65
N TYR A 97 -10.20 -2.25 -2.85
CA TYR A 97 -11.38 -2.11 -3.72
C TYR A 97 -11.44 -3.14 -4.85
N HIS A 98 -10.35 -3.88 -5.08
CA HIS A 98 -10.21 -4.83 -6.18
C HIS A 98 -9.62 -6.16 -5.67
N PRO A 99 -10.32 -6.88 -4.76
CA PRO A 99 -9.75 -8.03 -4.06
C PRO A 99 -9.40 -9.20 -4.99
N SER A 100 -10.07 -9.33 -6.13
CA SER A 100 -9.86 -10.40 -7.11
C SER A 100 -8.88 -10.02 -8.23
N THR A 101 -8.48 -8.76 -8.31
CA THR A 101 -7.63 -8.24 -9.40
C THR A 101 -6.16 -8.32 -8.98
N LYS A 102 -5.29 -8.61 -9.94
CA LYS A 102 -3.85 -8.53 -9.71
C LYS A 102 -3.47 -7.05 -9.74
N TYR A 103 -2.76 -6.57 -8.73
CA TYR A 103 -2.43 -5.14 -8.70
C TYR A 103 -1.50 -4.71 -9.85
N ARG A 104 -0.83 -5.64 -10.53
CA ARG A 104 -0.08 -5.36 -11.76
C ARG A 104 -0.99 -4.79 -12.86
N ASP A 105 -2.27 -5.15 -12.85
CA ASP A 105 -3.28 -4.64 -13.81
C ASP A 105 -3.60 -3.15 -13.60
N MET A 106 -3.12 -2.55 -12.51
CA MET A 106 -3.15 -1.09 -12.30
C MET A 106 -2.16 -0.34 -13.18
N ASP A 107 -1.11 -1.01 -13.65
CA ASP A 107 -0.04 -0.37 -14.42
C ASP A 107 -0.52 -0.13 -15.86
N ASN A 108 -1.02 1.08 -16.09
CA ASN A 108 -1.43 1.53 -17.42
C ASN A 108 -0.25 2.08 -18.24
N SER A 109 0.98 2.10 -17.70
CA SER A 109 2.15 2.66 -18.39
C SER A 109 2.77 1.70 -19.41
N GLY A 110 2.46 0.40 -19.31
CA GLY A 110 3.04 -0.66 -20.14
C GLY A 110 4.52 -0.95 -19.85
N LYS A 111 5.13 -0.25 -18.88
CA LYS A 111 6.54 -0.43 -18.50
C LYS A 111 6.74 -1.59 -17.51
N GLY A 112 5.66 -2.06 -16.88
CA GLY A 112 5.74 -3.00 -15.79
C GLY A 112 6.16 -2.33 -14.48
N MET A 113 5.80 -2.98 -13.38
CA MET A 113 6.25 -2.59 -12.04
C MET A 113 7.67 -3.10 -11.78
N THR A 114 8.47 -2.34 -11.04
CA THR A 114 9.86 -2.70 -10.71
C THR A 114 9.93 -3.75 -9.60
N LEU A 115 11.07 -4.44 -9.48
CA LEU A 115 11.34 -5.33 -8.36
C LEU A 115 11.24 -4.58 -7.02
N VAL A 116 11.77 -3.35 -6.97
CA VAL A 116 11.71 -2.48 -5.80
C VAL A 116 10.26 -2.28 -5.35
N LEU A 117 9.35 -1.97 -6.28
CA LEU A 117 7.94 -1.78 -5.94
C LEU A 117 7.31 -3.07 -5.41
N HIS A 118 7.58 -4.23 -6.03
CA HIS A 118 7.05 -5.51 -5.54
C HIS A 118 7.50 -5.81 -4.11
N VAL A 119 8.78 -5.60 -3.77
CA VAL A 119 9.29 -5.79 -2.41
C VAL A 119 8.66 -4.81 -1.42
N ARG A 120 8.45 -3.54 -1.82
CA ARG A 120 7.78 -2.55 -0.96
C ARG A 120 6.30 -2.86 -0.75
N VAL A 121 5.60 -3.35 -1.78
CA VAL A 121 4.22 -3.85 -1.66
C VAL A 121 4.17 -5.06 -0.74
N PHE A 122 5.14 -5.97 -0.79
CA PHE A 122 5.23 -7.10 0.13
C PHE A 122 5.34 -6.63 1.58
N ALA A 123 6.25 -5.70 1.87
CA ALA A 123 6.44 -5.15 3.22
C ALA A 123 5.19 -4.43 3.73
N ALA A 124 4.56 -3.59 2.90
CA ALA A 124 3.30 -2.94 3.27
C ALA A 124 2.18 -3.96 3.49
N ALA A 125 2.03 -4.94 2.60
CA ALA A 125 0.99 -5.96 2.75
C ALA A 125 1.15 -6.76 4.04
N ASP A 126 2.38 -7.06 4.46
CA ASP A 126 2.67 -7.69 5.75
C ASP A 126 2.25 -6.79 6.92
N LYS A 127 2.71 -5.53 6.92
CA LYS A 127 2.39 -4.53 7.96
C LYS A 127 0.89 -4.32 8.16
N TYR A 128 0.10 -4.35 7.08
CA TYR A 128 -1.35 -4.14 7.13
C TYR A 128 -2.17 -5.44 7.15
N GLY A 129 -1.53 -6.61 7.23
CA GLY A 129 -2.19 -7.92 7.36
C GLY A 129 -2.92 -8.39 6.09
N LEU A 130 -2.48 -7.98 4.91
CA LEU A 130 -3.10 -8.28 3.62
C LEU A 130 -2.42 -9.45 2.91
N LYS A 131 -2.62 -10.66 3.44
CA LYS A 131 -1.95 -11.89 2.95
C LYS A 131 -2.10 -12.15 1.45
N GLY A 132 -3.28 -11.87 0.88
CA GLY A 132 -3.51 -12.05 -0.57
C GLY A 132 -2.61 -11.14 -1.41
N LEU A 133 -2.44 -9.89 -1.00
CA LEU A 133 -1.56 -8.92 -1.65
C LEU A 133 -0.08 -9.28 -1.45
N GLN A 134 0.27 -9.74 -0.25
CA GLN A 134 1.63 -10.19 0.09
C GLN A 134 2.08 -11.34 -0.83
N LEU A 135 1.22 -12.34 -1.03
CA LEU A 135 1.52 -13.47 -1.92
C LEU A 135 1.65 -13.03 -3.38
N GLN A 136 0.78 -12.16 -3.88
CA GLN A 136 0.91 -11.60 -5.24
C GLN A 136 2.25 -10.87 -5.41
N ALA A 137 2.67 -10.09 -4.42
CA ALA A 137 3.92 -9.35 -4.47
C ALA A 137 5.15 -10.27 -4.46
N LEU A 138 5.10 -11.34 -3.68
CA LEU A 138 6.15 -12.35 -3.67
C LEU A 138 6.27 -13.07 -5.02
N ASP A 139 5.16 -13.52 -5.58
CA ASP A 139 5.14 -14.21 -6.88
C ASP A 139 5.71 -13.32 -7.99
N PHE A 140 5.30 -12.05 -8.03
CA PHE A 140 5.80 -11.10 -9.01
C PHE A 140 7.28 -10.74 -8.84
N ALA A 141 7.77 -10.62 -7.61
CA ALA A 141 9.20 -10.44 -7.36
C ALA A 141 10.01 -11.66 -7.84
N HIS A 142 9.53 -12.88 -7.55
CA HIS A 142 10.15 -14.11 -8.03
C HIS A 142 10.16 -14.21 -9.55
N GLU A 143 9.05 -13.85 -10.22
CA GLU A 143 8.99 -13.80 -11.69
C GLU A 143 10.11 -12.92 -12.27
N ILE A 144 10.30 -11.71 -11.73
CA ILE A 144 11.35 -10.79 -12.22
C ILE A 144 12.75 -11.37 -12.00
N MET A 145 12.99 -11.96 -10.82
CA MET A 145 14.30 -12.56 -10.50
C MET A 145 14.62 -13.79 -11.36
N ASN A 146 13.61 -14.55 -11.79
CA ASN A 146 13.79 -15.75 -12.60
C ASN A 146 13.87 -15.47 -14.11
N GLN A 147 13.29 -14.35 -14.58
CA GLN A 147 13.24 -14.03 -16.02
C GLN A 147 14.45 -13.25 -16.53
N ARG A 148 15.25 -12.64 -15.66
CA ARG A 148 16.39 -11.81 -16.05
C ARG A 148 17.71 -12.50 -15.71
N HIS A 149 18.63 -12.56 -16.67
CA HIS A 149 20.05 -12.69 -16.31
C HIS A 149 20.40 -11.48 -15.43
N PRO A 150 21.03 -11.67 -14.26
CA PRO A 150 21.33 -10.55 -13.37
C PRO A 150 22.26 -9.57 -14.10
N ASP A 151 21.68 -8.45 -14.52
CA ASP A 151 22.37 -7.30 -15.08
C ASP A 151 22.56 -6.23 -14.00
N GLY A 152 23.30 -5.17 -14.34
CA GLY A 152 23.55 -4.08 -13.40
C GLY A 152 22.27 -3.39 -12.91
N GLU A 153 21.21 -3.38 -13.72
CA GLU A 153 19.94 -2.77 -13.34
C GLU A 153 19.21 -3.59 -12.28
N LEU A 154 19.12 -4.91 -12.47
CA LEU A 154 18.50 -5.81 -11.50
C LEU A 154 19.25 -5.80 -10.17
N LEU A 155 20.59 -5.80 -10.20
CA LEU A 155 21.41 -5.70 -9.00
C LEU A 155 21.16 -4.39 -8.24
N ASN A 156 21.05 -3.27 -8.96
CA ASN A 156 20.68 -1.99 -8.34
C ASN A 156 19.28 -2.05 -7.71
N GLN A 157 18.29 -2.62 -8.41
CA GLN A 157 16.94 -2.79 -7.86
C GLN A 157 16.92 -3.68 -6.61
N MET A 158 17.69 -4.77 -6.59
CA MET A 158 17.83 -5.63 -5.41
C MET A 158 18.44 -4.85 -4.23
N ASN A 159 19.53 -4.11 -4.47
CA ASN A 159 20.15 -3.29 -3.44
C ASN A 159 19.17 -2.24 -2.88
N GLU A 160 18.47 -1.51 -3.74
CA GLU A 160 17.45 -0.53 -3.31
C GLU A 160 16.30 -1.17 -2.52
N ALA A 161 15.86 -2.36 -2.93
CA ALA A 161 14.79 -3.08 -2.26
C ALA A 161 15.20 -3.56 -0.85
N LEU A 162 16.47 -3.93 -0.68
CA LEU A 162 16.99 -4.45 0.58
C LEU A 162 17.51 -3.36 1.54
N LYS A 163 17.78 -2.14 1.06
CA LYS A 163 18.23 -1.01 1.90
C LYS A 163 17.45 -0.84 3.21
N PRO A 164 16.10 -0.89 3.23
CA PRO A 164 15.34 -0.72 4.48
C PRO A 164 15.50 -1.88 5.47
N ILE A 165 15.90 -3.06 4.99
CA ILE A 165 16.07 -4.27 5.80
C ILE A 165 17.48 -4.28 6.42
N TYR A 166 18.49 -3.83 5.69
CA TYR A 166 19.88 -3.82 6.17
C TYR A 166 20.20 -2.71 7.18
N THR A 167 19.36 -1.69 7.32
CA THR A 167 19.49 -0.68 8.37
C THR A 167 19.22 -1.22 9.78
N GLU A 168 18.73 -2.46 9.94
CA GLU A 168 18.43 -3.08 11.24
C GLU A 168 19.68 -3.56 12.03
N ASN A 169 20.91 -3.46 11.50
CA ASN A 169 22.10 -4.10 12.10
C ASN A 169 23.35 -3.20 12.24
N SER A 170 23.24 -1.90 12.53
CA SER A 170 24.42 -1.05 12.82
C SER A 170 24.26 -0.19 14.05
#